data_AF-A0A969P9F5-F1
#
_entry.id   AF-A0A969P9F5-F1
#
_cell.length_a   1.000
_cell.length_b   1.000
_cell.length_c   1.000
_cell.angle_alpha   90.00
_cell.angle_beta   90.00
_cell.angle_gamma   90.00
#
_symmetry.space_group_name_H-M   'P 1'
#
loop_
_entity.id
_entity.type
_entity.pdbx_description
1 polymer ?
#
loop_
_entity_poly.entity_id
_entity_poly.type
_entity_poly.pdbx_seq_one_letter_code
_entity_poly.pdbx_strand_id
1 'polypeptide(L)'
;MSIRSSMTPLSIRNPQMLLIPVSSIMLISLIVTVCLGLTHARAASNPSSQSGASTIAPMLQSPLLSSQVISNTLAQPGQPVRTKTYLPLVFRPPEPQPASITLAAAPERLPANGSSSTVLTVQVQDQRDMALPQATVIMSTTLGRFPNDNTSISLLSNETGTVTTTLTSVLSQDETALVITAQAVASKGQSPIITTTIILDVPSRILLTALPSTLAANVERTSAIRATLQDARGLPIPGYPVDFITDLGLFANGDTQQSTLSDASGIATLDLQAIPQLGTARLSVQAGNAAATTEVVFEPDMCADDLEDEPNNVPNEARLQSPAVCIGSFEDEPAQEDDYYLIYLEADQTVTLDLTRIPAGADYDLILYDETLDFVAFSRNHDQEDEQLSYTHPRGQREAYYIRIFMDKKSATNENTYRLRIQVD
;
A
#
# COMPACT_ATOMS: atom_id res chain seq x y z
N MET A 1 -16.25 -29.04 63.89
CA MET A 1 -16.59 -29.21 62.46
C MET A 1 -15.31 -28.97 61.67
N SER A 2 -14.47 -29.97 61.37
CA SER A 2 -14.58 -30.93 60.23
C SER A 2 -14.78 -30.19 58.90
N ILE A 3 -13.97 -30.29 57.84
CA ILE A 3 -12.88 -31.20 57.44
C ILE A 3 -11.94 -30.46 56.46
N ARG A 4 -10.67 -30.90 56.44
CA ARG A 4 -9.63 -30.78 55.39
C ARG A 4 -10.20 -30.82 53.94
N SER A 5 -9.52 -30.35 52.90
CA SER A 5 -8.35 -31.00 52.31
C SER A 5 -7.86 -30.24 51.08
N SER A 6 -6.53 -30.17 50.97
CA SER A 6 -5.74 -29.97 49.77
C SER A 6 -6.07 -30.98 48.67
N MET A 7 -6.05 -30.57 47.39
CA MET A 7 -5.52 -31.38 46.29
C MET A 7 -5.29 -30.55 45.01
N THR A 8 -4.13 -30.80 44.42
CA THR A 8 -3.59 -30.46 43.09
C THR A 8 -4.53 -30.70 41.90
N PRO A 9 -4.22 -30.10 40.74
CA PRO A 9 -4.22 -30.82 39.46
C PRO A 9 -2.84 -30.69 38.78
N LEU A 10 -2.05 -31.76 38.65
CA LEU A 10 -2.08 -32.83 37.65
C LEU A 10 -2.04 -32.36 36.19
N SER A 11 -0.83 -32.49 35.64
CA SER A 11 -0.47 -32.52 34.22
C SER A 11 -1.21 -33.65 33.50
N ILE A 12 -1.84 -33.33 32.37
CA ILE A 12 -2.37 -34.31 31.42
C ILE A 12 -1.57 -34.18 30.12
N ARG A 13 -0.63 -35.10 29.93
CA ARG A 13 -0.18 -35.57 28.61
C ARG A 13 -1.05 -36.77 28.22
N ASN A 14 -1.55 -36.80 26.98
CA ASN A 14 -1.78 -38.01 26.19
C ASN A 14 -2.39 -37.65 24.80
N PRO A 15 -2.31 -38.53 23.79
CA PRO A 15 -1.14 -39.23 23.26
C PRO A 15 -1.01 -39.08 21.73
N GLN A 16 0.18 -39.34 21.19
CA GLN A 16 0.33 -39.66 19.77
C GLN A 16 -0.06 -41.12 19.50
N MET A 17 -0.79 -41.37 18.42
CA MET A 17 -0.85 -42.68 17.79
C MET A 17 -0.81 -42.53 16.26
N LEU A 18 -0.09 -43.49 15.67
CA LEU A 18 0.57 -43.54 14.38
C LEU A 18 -0.23 -44.37 13.36
N LEU A 19 0.08 -44.18 12.06
CA LEU A 19 -0.03 -45.05 10.85
C LEU A 19 -0.98 -44.48 9.75
N ILE A 20 -0.79 -44.59 8.43
CA ILE A 20 0.25 -44.95 7.40
C ILE A 20 -0.37 -44.49 6.03
N PRO A 21 0.38 -44.28 4.91
CA PRO A 21 -0.08 -43.49 3.76
C PRO A 21 -0.80 -44.31 2.67
N VAL A 22 -1.65 -43.64 1.87
CA VAL A 22 -2.47 -44.24 0.80
C VAL A 22 -1.93 -43.91 -0.60
N SER A 23 -1.46 -44.98 -1.25
CA SER A 23 -1.63 -45.39 -2.66
C SER A 23 -1.27 -44.48 -3.85
N SER A 24 -0.18 -44.88 -4.51
CA SER A 24 -0.08 -45.41 -5.88
C SER A 24 -0.79 -44.73 -7.05
N ILE A 25 0.07 -44.20 -7.92
CA ILE A 25 -0.12 -43.80 -9.32
C ILE A 25 -0.39 -45.04 -10.20
N MET A 26 -1.45 -45.01 -11.02
CA MET A 26 -1.50 -45.83 -12.23
C MET A 26 -2.23 -45.11 -13.38
N LEU A 27 -1.52 -45.12 -14.51
CA LEU A 27 -1.80 -44.57 -15.83
C LEU A 27 -2.84 -45.43 -16.56
N ILE A 28 -3.92 -44.86 -17.11
CA ILE A 28 -4.77 -45.55 -18.10
C ILE A 28 -5.21 -44.57 -19.20
N SER A 29 -4.71 -44.81 -20.42
CA SER A 29 -5.21 -44.29 -21.69
C SER A 29 -6.59 -44.87 -22.02
N LEU A 30 -7.51 -44.06 -22.53
CA LEU A 30 -8.76 -44.54 -23.10
C LEU A 30 -8.94 -44.04 -24.54
N ILE A 31 -8.77 -44.98 -25.47
CA ILE A 31 -9.21 -44.90 -26.87
C ILE A 31 -10.62 -45.50 -26.90
N VAL A 32 -11.62 -44.79 -27.42
CA VAL A 32 -12.95 -45.35 -27.69
C VAL A 32 -13.25 -45.27 -29.18
N THR A 33 -13.22 -46.44 -29.81
CA THR A 33 -13.76 -46.76 -31.13
C THR A 33 -15.27 -46.98 -31.00
N VAL A 34 -16.08 -46.29 -31.79
CA VAL A 34 -17.52 -46.54 -31.92
C VAL A 34 -17.76 -47.42 -33.15
N CYS A 35 -18.27 -48.63 -32.92
CA CYS A 35 -18.83 -49.51 -33.95
C CYS A 35 -20.36 -49.49 -33.88
N LEU A 36 -20.97 -49.41 -35.07
CA LEU A 36 -22.42 -49.49 -35.33
C LEU A 36 -23.01 -50.86 -34.95
N GLY A 37 -24.29 -50.86 -34.57
CA GLY A 37 -25.12 -52.06 -34.55
C GLY A 37 -26.61 -51.75 -34.41
N LEU A 38 -27.32 -51.77 -35.53
CA LEU A 38 -28.79 -51.75 -35.62
C LEU A 38 -29.41 -52.93 -34.86
N THR A 39 -30.64 -52.80 -34.35
CA THR A 39 -31.82 -53.50 -34.92
C THR A 39 -33.12 -53.30 -34.12
N HIS A 40 -34.14 -52.92 -34.90
CA HIS A 40 -35.55 -53.35 -34.94
C HIS A 40 -36.49 -53.35 -33.72
N ALA A 41 -37.58 -52.61 -33.95
CA ALA A 41 -38.82 -52.45 -33.22
C ALA A 41 -39.57 -53.73 -32.83
N ARG A 42 -40.37 -53.62 -31.75
CA ARG A 42 -41.72 -54.21 -31.68
C ARG A 42 -42.60 -53.44 -30.69
N ALA A 43 -43.86 -53.26 -31.09
CA ALA A 43 -44.89 -52.45 -30.47
C ALA A 43 -45.83 -53.26 -29.55
N ALA A 44 -46.34 -52.58 -28.52
CA ALA A 44 -47.62 -52.76 -27.78
C ALA A 44 -47.42 -52.06 -26.42
N SER A 45 -48.31 -51.28 -25.81
CA SER A 45 -49.75 -51.06 -25.91
C SER A 45 -50.09 -49.76 -25.13
N ASN A 46 -51.04 -48.97 -25.63
CA ASN A 46 -51.69 -47.83 -24.95
C ASN A 46 -52.77 -48.36 -23.94
N PRO A 47 -53.52 -47.55 -23.13
CA PRO A 47 -53.53 -46.08 -22.97
C PRO A 47 -53.75 -45.55 -21.51
N SER A 48 -54.06 -44.24 -21.40
CA SER A 48 -54.53 -43.41 -20.25
C SER A 48 -53.41 -42.56 -19.62
N SER A 49 -53.53 -41.25 -19.39
CA SER A 49 -54.60 -40.25 -19.55
C SER A 49 -54.02 -38.85 -19.25
N GLN A 50 -54.58 -37.79 -19.84
CA GLN A 50 -54.49 -36.36 -19.43
C GLN A 50 -53.10 -35.68 -19.60
N SER A 51 -52.92 -34.41 -19.96
CA SER A 51 -53.74 -33.26 -20.37
C SER A 51 -52.76 -32.18 -20.92
N GLY A 52 -53.27 -31.15 -21.61
CA GLY A 52 -52.53 -30.08 -22.32
C GLY A 52 -51.30 -29.51 -21.60
N ALA A 53 -50.18 -29.34 -22.30
CA ALA A 53 -49.87 -28.24 -23.23
C ALA A 53 -49.28 -27.00 -22.54
N SER A 54 -47.98 -26.77 -22.76
CA SER A 54 -47.39 -25.54 -23.32
C SER A 54 -46.01 -25.26 -22.72
N THR A 55 -44.95 -25.53 -23.47
CA THR A 55 -43.65 -24.89 -23.25
C THR A 55 -43.12 -24.45 -24.61
N ILE A 56 -42.95 -23.14 -24.72
CA ILE A 56 -42.45 -22.42 -25.89
C ILE A 56 -40.94 -22.67 -25.96
N ALA A 57 -40.47 -23.27 -27.06
CA ALA A 57 -39.06 -23.30 -27.44
C ALA A 57 -38.81 -22.22 -28.51
N PRO A 58 -37.68 -21.47 -28.44
CA PRO A 58 -37.40 -20.40 -29.39
C PRO A 58 -36.97 -20.94 -30.75
N MET A 59 -37.39 -20.22 -31.79
CA MET A 59 -37.13 -20.48 -33.19
C MET A 59 -35.63 -20.31 -33.53
N LEU A 60 -34.99 -21.35 -34.06
CA LEU A 60 -33.82 -21.17 -34.94
C LEU A 60 -34.36 -20.93 -36.36
N GLN A 61 -34.35 -19.67 -36.80
CA GLN A 61 -34.53 -19.33 -38.20
C GLN A 61 -33.25 -19.69 -38.97
N SER A 62 -33.31 -20.77 -39.75
CA SER A 62 -32.38 -21.01 -40.85
C SER A 62 -32.78 -20.16 -42.06
N PRO A 63 -31.86 -19.43 -42.73
CA PRO A 63 -32.21 -18.69 -43.93
C PRO A 63 -32.49 -19.66 -45.08
N LEU A 64 -33.72 -19.65 -45.60
CA LEU A 64 -34.05 -20.25 -46.88
C LEU A 64 -33.35 -19.46 -47.99
N LEU A 65 -32.33 -20.06 -48.63
CA LEU A 65 -31.89 -19.63 -49.95
C LEU A 65 -32.81 -20.28 -50.98
N SER A 66 -33.54 -19.45 -51.73
CA SER A 66 -34.49 -19.87 -52.76
C SER A 66 -33.79 -20.65 -53.86
N SER A 67 -34.09 -21.95 -53.98
CA SER A 67 -33.75 -22.74 -55.16
C SER A 67 -34.81 -22.47 -56.25
N GLN A 68 -34.50 -21.66 -57.27
CA GLN A 68 -35.30 -21.64 -58.49
C GLN A 68 -34.95 -22.86 -59.34
N VAL A 69 -35.85 -23.82 -59.40
CA VAL A 69 -35.78 -24.96 -60.32
C VAL A 69 -36.22 -24.47 -61.70
N ILE A 70 -35.27 -24.20 -62.60
CA ILE A 70 -35.58 -24.01 -64.03
C ILE A 70 -35.78 -25.39 -64.65
N SER A 71 -37.04 -25.80 -64.86
CA SER A 71 -37.38 -26.98 -65.66
C SER A 71 -37.95 -26.53 -66.99
N ASN A 72 -37.15 -26.53 -68.06
CA ASN A 72 -37.68 -26.45 -69.41
C ASN A 72 -38.03 -27.88 -69.87
N THR A 73 -39.31 -28.23 -69.84
CA THR A 73 -39.79 -29.49 -70.43
C THR A 73 -41.02 -29.23 -71.28
N LEU A 74 -40.85 -29.24 -72.62
CA LEU A 74 -41.93 -29.49 -73.56
C LEU A 74 -42.17 -31.01 -73.58
N ALA A 75 -43.30 -31.47 -73.05
CA ALA A 75 -43.66 -32.89 -73.07
C ALA A 75 -44.47 -33.22 -74.33
N GLN A 76 -44.02 -34.24 -75.10
CA GLN A 76 -44.88 -34.99 -76.02
C GLN A 76 -45.42 -36.25 -75.31
N PRO A 77 -46.66 -36.69 -75.57
CA PRO A 77 -47.22 -37.88 -74.91
C PRO A 77 -46.55 -39.18 -75.39
N GLY A 78 -45.98 -39.98 -74.47
CA GLY A 78 -45.61 -41.38 -74.74
C GLY A 78 -44.15 -41.79 -74.52
N GLN A 79 -43.26 -40.94 -74.02
CA GLN A 79 -41.86 -41.29 -73.69
C GLN A 79 -41.60 -41.18 -72.18
N PRO A 80 -40.77 -42.06 -71.57
CA PRO A 80 -40.42 -41.95 -70.15
C PRO A 80 -39.62 -40.66 -69.91
N VAL A 81 -40.15 -39.78 -69.07
CA VAL A 81 -39.48 -38.56 -68.64
C VAL A 81 -38.24 -38.94 -67.83
N ARG A 82 -37.05 -38.84 -68.43
CA ARG A 82 -35.79 -38.90 -67.68
C ARG A 82 -35.45 -37.49 -67.19
N THR A 83 -35.87 -37.17 -65.98
CA THR A 83 -35.35 -36.00 -65.25
C THR A 83 -33.89 -36.28 -64.87
N LYS A 84 -32.95 -35.58 -65.52
CA LYS A 84 -31.57 -35.49 -65.01
C LYS A 84 -31.57 -34.50 -63.85
N THR A 85 -31.49 -35.00 -62.63
CA THR A 85 -31.25 -34.18 -61.44
C THR A 85 -29.79 -33.73 -61.45
N TYR A 86 -29.54 -32.45 -61.69
CA TYR A 86 -28.23 -31.85 -61.46
C TYR A 86 -28.16 -31.43 -60.00
N LEU A 87 -27.32 -32.09 -59.19
CA LEU A 87 -26.96 -31.54 -57.88
C LEU A 87 -26.07 -30.31 -58.14
N PRO A 88 -26.39 -29.13 -57.60
CA PRO A 88 -25.46 -28.01 -57.68
C PRO A 88 -24.18 -28.40 -56.94
N LEU A 89 -23.04 -28.34 -57.62
CA LEU A 89 -21.74 -28.39 -56.96
C LEU A 89 -21.61 -27.14 -56.09
N VAL A 90 -21.77 -27.32 -54.78
CA VAL A 90 -21.47 -26.27 -53.80
C VAL A 90 -19.98 -26.31 -53.53
N PHE A 91 -19.22 -25.43 -54.20
CA PHE A 91 -17.84 -25.16 -53.81
C PHE A 91 -17.88 -24.41 -52.47
N ARG A 92 -17.51 -25.08 -51.38
CA ARG A 92 -17.18 -24.40 -50.13
C ARG A 92 -15.70 -23.99 -50.25
N PRO A 93 -15.37 -22.69 -50.19
CA PRO A 93 -13.97 -22.28 -50.06
C PRO A 93 -13.32 -23.03 -48.90
N PRO A 94 -12.02 -23.38 -49.00
CA PRO A 94 -11.31 -23.91 -47.85
C PRO A 94 -11.47 -22.94 -46.67
N GLU A 95 -11.88 -23.47 -45.52
CA GLU A 95 -12.06 -22.68 -44.30
C GLU A 95 -10.72 -22.05 -43.92
N PRO A 96 -10.67 -20.72 -43.70
CA PRO A 96 -9.41 -20.04 -43.42
C PRO A 96 -8.83 -20.54 -42.09
N GLN A 97 -7.53 -20.80 -42.08
CA GLN A 97 -6.79 -21.30 -40.92
C GLN A 97 -5.82 -20.22 -40.42
N PRO A 98 -5.57 -20.11 -39.11
CA PRO A 98 -4.55 -19.22 -38.59
C PRO A 98 -3.19 -19.61 -39.15
N ALA A 99 -2.47 -18.67 -39.76
CA ALA A 99 -1.14 -18.91 -40.32
C ALA A 99 -0.07 -18.10 -39.59
N SER A 100 -0.33 -16.82 -39.34
CA SER A 100 0.57 -15.92 -38.63
C SER A 100 -0.18 -15.18 -37.53
N ILE A 101 0.58 -14.82 -36.50
CA ILE A 101 0.10 -14.07 -35.35
C ILE A 101 1.21 -13.09 -34.93
N THR A 102 0.84 -11.89 -34.49
CA THR A 102 1.74 -10.94 -33.85
C THR A 102 1.24 -10.62 -32.44
N LEU A 103 2.13 -10.37 -31.50
CA LEU A 103 1.82 -10.00 -30.12
C LEU A 103 2.68 -8.81 -29.73
N ALA A 104 2.04 -7.71 -29.37
CA ALA A 104 2.70 -6.50 -28.88
C ALA A 104 2.17 -6.16 -27.48
N ALA A 105 3.05 -5.67 -26.62
CA ALA A 105 2.73 -5.15 -25.31
C ALA A 105 3.12 -3.66 -25.26
N ALA A 106 2.23 -2.81 -24.77
CA ALA A 106 2.52 -1.40 -24.56
C ALA A 106 1.89 -0.91 -23.25
N PRO A 107 2.69 -0.46 -22.27
CA PRO A 107 4.16 -0.39 -22.27
C PRO A 107 4.87 -1.76 -22.11
N GLU A 108 6.14 -1.85 -22.55
CA GLU A 108 6.99 -3.07 -22.42
C GLU A 108 7.70 -3.19 -21.06
N ARG A 109 7.52 -2.20 -20.19
CA ARG A 109 8.00 -2.20 -18.80
C ARG A 109 6.93 -1.69 -17.86
N LEU A 110 6.83 -2.30 -16.69
CA LEU A 110 5.86 -1.96 -15.66
C LEU A 110 6.53 -1.95 -14.30
N PRO A 111 6.15 -1.05 -13.37
CA PRO A 111 6.46 -1.23 -11.97
C PRO A 111 5.98 -2.59 -11.47
N ALA A 112 6.80 -3.28 -10.69
CA ALA A 112 6.46 -4.54 -10.05
C ALA A 112 5.63 -4.30 -8.77
N ASN A 113 4.54 -3.55 -8.86
CA ASN A 113 3.74 -3.10 -7.72
C ASN A 113 2.42 -3.87 -7.52
N GLY A 114 2.14 -4.86 -8.36
CA GLY A 114 0.90 -5.64 -8.28
C GLY A 114 -0.35 -4.97 -8.83
N SER A 115 -0.25 -3.76 -9.39
CA SER A 115 -1.39 -2.97 -9.88
C SER A 115 -1.18 -2.31 -11.24
N SER A 116 0.08 -2.02 -11.62
CA SER A 116 0.43 -1.50 -12.94
C SER A 116 0.07 -2.50 -14.03
N SER A 117 -0.41 -1.99 -15.17
CA SER A 117 -0.90 -2.83 -16.27
C SER A 117 -0.36 -2.40 -17.62
N THR A 118 -0.27 -3.36 -18.53
CA THR A 118 0.01 -3.14 -19.96
C THR A 118 -1.22 -3.47 -20.80
N VAL A 119 -1.32 -2.87 -21.98
CA VAL A 119 -2.23 -3.33 -23.03
C VAL A 119 -1.49 -4.34 -23.91
N LEU A 120 -2.13 -5.46 -24.19
CA LEU A 120 -1.68 -6.49 -25.12
C LEU A 120 -2.53 -6.42 -26.38
N THR A 121 -1.88 -6.36 -27.54
CA THR A 121 -2.53 -6.38 -28.85
C THR A 121 -2.02 -7.56 -29.65
N VAL A 122 -2.96 -8.41 -30.07
CA VAL A 122 -2.70 -9.57 -30.93
C VAL A 122 -3.38 -9.37 -32.28
N GLN A 123 -2.66 -9.62 -33.37
CA GLN A 123 -3.23 -9.64 -34.72
C GLN A 123 -3.08 -11.04 -35.31
N VAL A 124 -4.17 -11.58 -35.86
CA VAL A 124 -4.25 -12.92 -36.43
C VAL A 124 -4.53 -12.82 -37.92
N GLN A 125 -3.71 -13.49 -38.73
CA GLN A 125 -3.86 -13.54 -40.18
C GLN A 125 -3.87 -14.97 -40.70
N ASP A 126 -4.56 -15.19 -41.82
CA ASP A 126 -4.58 -16.46 -42.55
C ASP A 126 -3.39 -16.62 -43.50
N GLN A 127 -3.35 -17.72 -44.26
CA GLN A 127 -2.25 -18.03 -45.19
C GLN A 127 -2.12 -17.04 -46.37
N ARG A 128 -3.04 -16.09 -46.51
CA ARG A 128 -3.06 -15.05 -47.54
C ARG A 128 -2.80 -13.67 -46.95
N ASP A 129 -2.28 -13.61 -45.72
CA ASP A 129 -2.04 -12.38 -44.95
C ASP A 129 -3.32 -11.55 -44.69
N MET A 130 -4.49 -12.19 -44.78
CA MET A 130 -5.79 -11.56 -44.52
C MET A 130 -6.17 -11.72 -43.05
N ALA A 131 -6.78 -10.68 -42.46
CA ALA A 131 -7.31 -10.74 -41.11
C ALA A 131 -8.24 -11.94 -40.91
N LEU A 132 -8.03 -12.68 -39.81
CA LEU A 132 -8.84 -13.85 -39.48
C LEU A 132 -9.76 -13.53 -38.29
N PRO A 133 -11.04 -13.17 -38.53
CA PRO A 133 -12.01 -12.94 -37.46
C PRO A 133 -12.49 -14.24 -36.83
N GLN A 134 -12.99 -14.14 -35.59
CA GLN A 134 -13.54 -15.26 -34.80
C GLN A 134 -12.54 -16.40 -34.55
N ALA A 135 -11.24 -16.16 -34.71
CA ALA A 135 -10.20 -17.07 -34.23
C ALA A 135 -10.09 -16.97 -32.72
N THR A 136 -9.97 -18.10 -32.03
CA THR A 136 -9.74 -18.16 -30.58
C THR A 136 -8.27 -17.92 -30.30
N VAL A 137 -7.94 -16.79 -29.70
CA VAL A 137 -6.59 -16.44 -29.23
C VAL A 137 -6.46 -16.85 -27.77
N ILE A 138 -5.60 -17.82 -27.50
CA ILE A 138 -5.26 -18.30 -26.17
C ILE A 138 -3.94 -17.62 -25.77
N MET A 139 -3.97 -16.88 -24.66
CA MET A 139 -2.78 -16.26 -24.07
C MET A 139 -2.51 -16.85 -22.70
N SER A 140 -1.23 -16.99 -22.36
CA SER A 140 -0.79 -17.34 -21.01
C SER A 140 0.40 -16.50 -20.58
N THR A 141 0.60 -16.34 -19.28
CA THR A 141 1.68 -15.54 -18.70
C THR A 141 2.40 -16.30 -17.59
N THR A 142 3.70 -16.04 -17.41
CA THR A 142 4.48 -16.60 -16.29
C THR A 142 4.23 -15.88 -14.97
N LEU A 143 3.93 -14.59 -15.01
CA LEU A 143 3.63 -13.72 -13.88
C LEU A 143 2.48 -12.77 -14.23
N GLY A 144 1.89 -12.12 -13.24
CA GLY A 144 0.76 -11.21 -13.46
C GLY A 144 -0.56 -11.93 -13.65
N ARG A 145 -1.61 -11.15 -13.93
CA ARG A 145 -2.98 -11.64 -14.11
C ARG A 145 -3.67 -10.93 -15.26
N PHE A 146 -4.42 -11.69 -16.04
CA PHE A 146 -5.37 -11.16 -17.01
C PHE A 146 -6.65 -10.67 -16.29
N PRO A 147 -7.59 -9.98 -16.98
CA PRO A 147 -8.79 -9.42 -16.34
C PRO A 147 -9.75 -10.46 -15.74
N ASN A 148 -9.53 -11.75 -16.01
CA ASN A 148 -10.24 -12.87 -15.40
C ASN A 148 -9.56 -13.40 -14.12
N ASP A 149 -8.62 -12.62 -13.55
CA ASP A 149 -7.78 -12.95 -12.39
C ASP A 149 -6.94 -14.22 -12.51
N ASN A 150 -6.74 -14.71 -13.74
CA ASN A 150 -6.00 -15.94 -14.04
C ASN A 150 -4.73 -15.64 -14.84
N THR A 151 -3.82 -16.62 -14.91
CA THR A 151 -2.59 -16.57 -15.72
C THR A 151 -2.80 -17.00 -17.17
N SER A 152 -4.05 -17.30 -17.55
CA SER A 152 -4.44 -17.57 -18.93
C SER A 152 -5.79 -16.95 -19.27
N ILE A 153 -5.95 -16.55 -20.53
CA ILE A 153 -7.20 -16.00 -21.06
C ILE A 153 -7.40 -16.48 -22.50
N SER A 154 -8.67 -16.62 -22.90
CA SER A 154 -9.06 -16.99 -24.26
C SER A 154 -10.06 -15.98 -24.78
N LEU A 155 -9.79 -15.39 -25.93
CA LEU A 155 -10.61 -14.33 -26.54
C LEU A 155 -10.79 -14.59 -28.04
N LEU A 156 -11.91 -14.12 -28.59
CA LEU A 156 -12.16 -14.20 -30.03
C LEU A 156 -11.62 -12.96 -30.74
N SER A 157 -10.96 -13.14 -31.88
CA SER A 157 -10.55 -12.04 -32.75
C SER A 157 -11.76 -11.33 -33.36
N ASN A 158 -11.69 -10.00 -33.44
CA ASN A 158 -12.73 -9.17 -34.02
C ASN A 158 -12.71 -9.23 -35.58
N GLU A 159 -13.55 -8.43 -36.24
CA GLU A 159 -13.64 -8.35 -37.71
C GLU A 159 -12.31 -8.00 -38.40
N THR A 160 -11.41 -7.29 -37.71
CA THR A 160 -10.06 -6.94 -38.21
C THR A 160 -9.00 -7.96 -37.80
N GLY A 161 -9.38 -9.12 -37.27
CA GLY A 161 -8.46 -10.15 -36.81
C GLY A 161 -7.65 -9.75 -35.58
N THR A 162 -8.12 -8.76 -34.81
CA THR A 162 -7.42 -8.20 -33.66
C THR A 162 -8.04 -8.67 -32.34
N VAL A 163 -7.20 -8.89 -31.33
CA VAL A 163 -7.58 -9.11 -29.93
C VAL A 163 -6.82 -8.11 -29.07
N THR A 164 -7.53 -7.43 -28.18
CA THR A 164 -6.93 -6.52 -27.19
C THR A 164 -7.32 -6.96 -25.79
N THR A 165 -6.37 -7.02 -24.88
CA THR A 165 -6.61 -7.27 -23.44
C THR A 165 -5.58 -6.53 -22.60
N THR A 166 -5.75 -6.53 -21.29
CA THR A 166 -4.76 -5.99 -20.37
C THR A 166 -4.08 -7.09 -19.58
N LEU A 167 -2.90 -6.82 -19.04
CA LEU A 167 -2.24 -7.69 -18.08
C LEU A 167 -1.73 -6.84 -16.92
N THR A 168 -2.10 -7.22 -15.71
CA THR A 168 -1.67 -6.57 -14.48
C THR A 168 -0.41 -7.25 -13.95
N SER A 169 0.56 -6.46 -13.52
CA SER A 169 1.83 -6.89 -12.90
C SER A 169 1.61 -7.59 -11.56
N VAL A 170 2.68 -8.16 -11.01
CA VAL A 170 2.74 -8.68 -9.63
C VAL A 170 3.61 -7.77 -8.77
N LEU A 171 3.43 -7.86 -7.45
CA LEU A 171 4.41 -7.31 -6.51
C LEU A 171 5.67 -8.19 -6.54
N SER A 172 6.83 -7.60 -6.83
CA SER A 172 8.13 -8.30 -6.82
C SER A 172 9.20 -7.43 -6.18
N GLN A 173 10.12 -8.05 -5.46
CA GLN A 173 11.28 -7.39 -4.86
C GLN A 173 12.51 -7.41 -5.80
N ASP A 174 12.51 -8.31 -6.78
CA ASP A 174 13.57 -8.46 -7.77
C ASP A 174 13.08 -8.09 -9.18
N GLU A 175 13.94 -7.40 -9.95
CA GLU A 175 13.68 -7.13 -11.37
C GLU A 175 13.51 -8.47 -12.10
N THR A 176 12.35 -8.67 -12.70
CA THR A 176 11.98 -9.96 -13.30
C THR A 176 11.35 -9.77 -14.66
N ALA A 177 11.70 -10.67 -15.59
CA ALA A 177 11.05 -10.78 -16.89
C ALA A 177 9.76 -11.61 -16.78
N LEU A 178 8.63 -10.98 -17.08
CA LEU A 178 7.34 -11.62 -17.26
C LEU A 178 7.22 -12.04 -18.73
N VAL A 179 6.98 -13.33 -18.99
CA VAL A 179 6.86 -13.89 -20.34
C VAL A 179 5.40 -14.17 -20.64
N ILE A 180 4.95 -13.71 -21.80
CA ILE A 180 3.58 -13.92 -22.30
C ILE A 180 3.67 -14.76 -23.56
N THR A 181 2.84 -15.80 -23.66
CA THR A 181 2.70 -16.63 -24.86
C THR A 181 1.32 -16.43 -25.47
N ALA A 182 1.22 -16.51 -26.79
CA ALA A 182 -0.05 -16.43 -27.52
C ALA A 182 -0.11 -17.46 -28.66
N GLN A 183 -1.28 -18.06 -28.86
CA GLN A 183 -1.59 -18.94 -29.98
C GLN A 183 -3.01 -18.69 -30.48
N ALA A 184 -3.19 -18.60 -31.80
CA ALA A 184 -4.50 -18.55 -32.43
C ALA A 184 -4.95 -19.95 -32.88
N VAL A 185 -6.19 -20.30 -32.59
CA VAL A 185 -6.84 -21.57 -32.95
C VAL A 185 -8.16 -21.27 -33.64
N ALA A 186 -8.44 -21.94 -34.76
CA ALA A 186 -9.74 -21.90 -35.42
C ALA A 186 -10.32 -23.32 -35.56
N SER A 187 -11.49 -23.47 -36.19
CA SER A 187 -12.10 -24.79 -36.44
C SER A 187 -11.15 -25.74 -37.19
N LYS A 188 -10.22 -25.18 -37.97
CA LYS A 188 -9.12 -25.90 -38.60
C LYS A 188 -7.81 -25.16 -38.38
N GLY A 189 -6.79 -25.91 -37.96
CA GLY A 189 -5.44 -25.41 -37.82
C GLY A 189 -5.20 -24.55 -36.57
N GLN A 190 -3.92 -24.29 -36.33
CA GLN A 190 -3.42 -23.46 -35.24
C GLN A 190 -2.23 -22.66 -35.77
N SER A 191 -2.04 -21.44 -35.26
CA SER A 191 -0.82 -20.69 -35.51
C SER A 191 0.36 -21.29 -34.73
N PRO A 192 1.60 -20.90 -35.07
CA PRO A 192 2.72 -21.02 -34.15
C PRO A 192 2.43 -20.32 -32.83
N ILE A 193 3.06 -20.79 -31.76
CA ILE A 193 3.10 -20.07 -30.48
C ILE A 193 4.13 -18.97 -30.62
N ILE A 194 3.74 -17.74 -30.25
CA ILE A 194 4.66 -16.61 -30.16
C ILE A 194 4.79 -16.15 -28.71
N THR A 195 5.89 -15.47 -28.41
CA THR A 195 6.17 -14.98 -27.07
C THR A 195 6.57 -13.51 -27.10
N THR A 196 6.14 -12.75 -26.10
CA THR A 196 6.69 -11.43 -25.78
C THR A 196 7.12 -11.39 -24.32
N THR A 197 7.89 -10.38 -23.93
CA THR A 197 8.41 -10.22 -22.57
C THR A 197 8.20 -8.80 -22.10
N ILE A 198 7.81 -8.66 -20.84
CA ILE A 198 7.68 -7.39 -20.14
C ILE A 198 8.65 -7.42 -18.97
N ILE A 199 9.39 -6.34 -18.76
CA ILE A 199 10.26 -6.24 -17.57
C ILE A 199 9.49 -5.58 -16.45
N LEU A 200 9.54 -6.20 -15.26
CA LEU A 200 8.98 -5.64 -14.03
C LEU A 200 10.07 -4.85 -13.29
N ASP A 201 9.93 -3.53 -13.28
CA ASP A 201 10.87 -2.60 -12.66
C ASP A 201 10.67 -2.57 -11.14
N VAL A 202 11.77 -2.60 -10.38
CA VAL A 202 11.78 -2.58 -8.90
C VAL A 202 12.64 -1.43 -8.37
N PRO A 203 12.36 -0.91 -7.15
CA PRO A 203 13.20 0.12 -6.55
C PRO A 203 14.63 -0.36 -6.36
N SER A 204 15.58 0.39 -6.93
CA SER A 204 17.01 0.16 -6.76
C SER A 204 17.64 1.14 -5.76
N ARG A 205 17.05 2.33 -5.64
CA ARG A 205 17.51 3.43 -4.80
C ARG A 205 16.33 4.20 -4.22
N ILE A 206 16.51 4.64 -2.98
CA ILE A 206 15.60 5.58 -2.30
C ILE A 206 16.38 6.87 -2.01
N LEU A 207 15.89 8.01 -2.49
CA LEU A 207 16.34 9.32 -2.01
C LEU A 207 15.38 9.77 -0.92
N LEU A 208 15.86 9.85 0.31
CA LEU A 208 15.08 10.16 1.50
C LEU A 208 15.42 11.56 2.02
N THR A 209 14.39 12.37 2.27
CA THR A 209 14.54 13.72 2.84
C THR A 209 13.49 13.95 3.93
N ALA A 210 13.87 14.66 4.99
CA ALA A 210 12.97 15.13 6.03
C ALA A 210 12.99 16.67 6.08
N LEU A 211 11.82 17.31 5.99
CA LEU A 211 11.70 18.76 5.99
C LEU A 211 10.53 19.22 6.87
N PRO A 212 10.78 20.01 7.93
CA PRO A 212 12.10 20.39 8.45
C PRO A 212 12.87 19.19 9.06
N SER A 213 14.21 19.28 9.12
CA SER A 213 15.05 18.25 9.75
C SER A 213 15.16 18.39 11.28
N THR A 214 14.58 19.45 11.83
CA THR A 214 14.48 19.72 13.26
C THR A 214 13.04 20.06 13.60
N LEU A 215 12.56 19.54 14.73
CA LEU A 215 11.24 19.82 15.28
C LEU A 215 11.38 20.19 16.75
N ALA A 216 10.52 21.09 17.22
CA ALA A 216 10.32 21.23 18.65
C ALA A 216 9.70 19.92 19.19
N ALA A 217 10.22 19.44 20.32
CA ALA A 217 9.77 18.23 21.01
C ALA A 217 8.42 18.48 21.69
N ASN A 218 7.38 18.64 20.89
CA ASN A 218 5.99 18.83 21.30
C ASN A 218 5.07 17.94 20.45
N VAL A 219 3.75 18.05 20.61
CA VAL A 219 2.77 17.27 19.82
C VAL A 219 2.24 18.02 18.59
N GLU A 220 2.68 19.25 18.34
CA GLU A 220 2.10 20.13 17.31
C GLU A 220 2.96 20.20 16.03
N ARG A 221 4.27 19.97 16.16
CA ARG A 221 5.21 20.08 15.04
C ARG A 221 5.32 18.76 14.27
N THR A 222 5.39 18.88 12.96
CA THR A 222 5.55 17.74 12.05
C THR A 222 6.66 17.99 11.02
N SER A 223 7.29 16.90 10.56
CA SER A 223 8.27 16.89 9.47
C SER A 223 7.75 16.02 8.32
N ALA A 224 7.76 16.58 7.10
CA ALA A 224 7.42 15.83 5.90
C ALA A 224 8.58 14.92 5.49
N ILE A 225 8.37 13.61 5.60
CA ILE A 225 9.32 12.57 5.20
C ILE A 225 8.98 12.15 3.78
N ARG A 226 9.88 12.44 2.83
CA ARG A 226 9.71 12.14 1.41
C ARG A 226 10.73 11.10 0.96
N ALA A 227 10.23 9.96 0.49
CA ALA A 227 11.00 8.90 -0.11
C ALA A 227 10.76 8.87 -1.63
N THR A 228 11.79 9.19 -2.42
CA THR A 228 11.73 9.12 -3.89
C THR A 228 12.33 7.81 -4.37
N LEU A 229 11.52 6.95 -4.99
CA LEU A 229 11.92 5.65 -5.51
C LEU A 229 12.45 5.77 -6.93
N GLN A 230 13.65 5.22 -7.18
CA GLN A 230 14.26 5.15 -8.50
C GLN A 230 14.67 3.72 -8.86
N ASP A 231 14.41 3.32 -10.10
CA ASP A 231 14.93 2.07 -10.67
C ASP A 231 16.43 2.18 -11.00
N ALA A 232 17.03 1.09 -11.51
CA ALA A 232 18.45 1.06 -11.84
C ALA A 232 18.87 2.03 -12.96
N ARG A 233 17.90 2.61 -13.68
CA ARG A 233 18.09 3.61 -14.74
C ARG A 233 17.88 5.03 -14.23
N GLY A 234 17.54 5.21 -12.95
CA GLY A 234 17.23 6.50 -12.34
C GLY A 234 15.81 7.00 -12.66
N LEU A 235 14.94 6.14 -13.19
CA LEU A 235 13.55 6.48 -13.49
C LEU A 235 12.65 6.26 -12.28
N PRO A 236 11.60 7.08 -12.10
CA PRO A 236 10.69 6.96 -10.96
C PRO A 236 9.86 5.66 -11.04
N ILE A 237 9.53 5.10 -9.87
CA ILE A 237 8.70 3.89 -9.76
C ILE A 237 7.37 4.23 -9.08
N PRO A 238 6.28 4.40 -9.84
CA PRO A 238 4.98 4.76 -9.29
C PRO A 238 4.20 3.56 -8.73
N GLY A 239 3.36 3.83 -7.73
CA GLY A 239 2.41 2.88 -7.14
C GLY A 239 3.04 1.74 -6.34
N TYR A 240 4.35 1.76 -6.14
CA TYR A 240 5.08 0.75 -5.39
C TYR A 240 4.95 0.99 -3.88
N PRO A 241 4.72 -0.06 -3.05
CA PRO A 241 4.59 0.07 -1.61
C PRO A 241 5.91 0.42 -0.92
N VAL A 242 5.83 1.33 0.04
CA VAL A 242 6.97 1.84 0.81
C VAL A 242 6.63 1.78 2.29
N ASP A 243 7.50 1.15 3.06
CA ASP A 243 7.37 1.00 4.51
C ASP A 243 8.26 2.01 5.22
N PHE A 244 7.69 2.78 6.14
CA PHE A 244 8.40 3.76 6.96
C PHE A 244 8.38 3.29 8.42
N ILE A 245 9.53 3.42 9.08
CA ILE A 245 9.75 3.08 10.48
C ILE A 245 10.50 4.24 11.13
N THR A 246 10.11 4.63 12.34
CA THR A 246 10.84 5.58 13.18
C THR A 246 11.07 4.97 14.57
N ASP A 247 12.13 5.37 15.27
CA ASP A 247 12.38 4.99 16.67
C ASP A 247 11.89 6.04 17.69
N LEU A 248 11.55 7.25 17.21
CA LEU A 248 11.02 8.36 18.01
C LEU A 248 9.99 9.17 17.20
N GLY A 249 8.96 9.68 17.85
CA GLY A 249 7.83 10.34 17.18
C GLY A 249 6.79 9.35 16.67
N LEU A 250 5.74 9.86 16.03
CA LEU A 250 4.60 9.09 15.55
C LEU A 250 4.22 9.48 14.12
N PHE A 251 3.77 8.52 13.31
CA PHE A 251 3.11 8.81 12.04
C PHE A 251 1.62 9.13 12.24
N ALA A 252 0.93 9.53 11.18
CA ALA A 252 -0.49 9.94 11.22
C ALA A 252 -1.45 8.87 11.77
N ASN A 253 -1.07 7.58 11.73
CA ASN A 253 -1.82 6.49 12.34
C ASN A 253 -1.62 6.35 13.87
N GLY A 254 -0.78 7.19 14.48
CA GLY A 254 -0.41 7.12 15.89
C GLY A 254 0.59 6.00 16.22
N ASP A 255 1.26 5.43 15.22
CA ASP A 255 2.26 4.38 15.37
C ASP A 255 3.64 4.81 14.86
N THR A 256 4.67 4.06 15.23
CA THR A 256 6.06 4.19 14.79
C THR A 256 6.33 3.54 13.43
N GLN A 257 5.33 2.90 12.84
CA GLN A 257 5.41 2.25 11.52
C GLN A 257 4.17 2.56 10.67
N GLN A 258 4.39 2.89 9.41
CA GLN A 258 3.30 3.11 8.45
C GLN A 258 3.78 2.86 7.03
N SER A 259 2.93 2.25 6.21
CA SER A 259 3.18 2.04 4.78
C SER A 259 2.34 2.98 3.93
N THR A 260 2.87 3.40 2.79
CA THR A 260 2.12 4.14 1.76
C THR A 260 2.60 3.76 0.36
N LEU A 261 1.85 4.16 -0.66
CA LEU A 261 2.23 3.96 -2.06
C LEU A 261 2.97 5.19 -2.57
N SER A 262 3.95 4.96 -3.44
CA SER A 262 4.55 6.03 -4.24
C SER A 262 3.56 6.58 -5.26
N ASP A 263 3.61 7.90 -5.48
CA ASP A 263 2.79 8.58 -6.48
C ASP A 263 3.30 8.40 -7.92
N ALA A 264 2.70 9.10 -8.89
CA ALA A 264 3.10 9.04 -10.30
C ALA A 264 4.55 9.51 -10.56
N SER A 265 5.14 10.28 -9.64
CA SER A 265 6.53 10.74 -9.70
C SER A 265 7.48 9.83 -8.92
N GLY A 266 6.99 8.70 -8.39
CA GLY A 266 7.75 7.77 -7.57
C GLY A 266 7.98 8.26 -6.14
N ILE A 267 7.23 9.25 -5.66
CA ILE A 267 7.40 9.83 -4.32
C ILE A 267 6.36 9.26 -3.35
N ALA A 268 6.82 8.67 -2.25
CA ALA A 268 6.01 8.31 -1.10
C ALA A 268 6.25 9.35 0.02
N THR A 269 5.19 9.92 0.57
CA THR A 269 5.27 10.96 1.61
C THR A 269 4.45 10.57 2.83
N LEU A 270 5.04 10.73 4.02
CA LEU A 270 4.38 10.68 5.31
C LEU A 270 4.85 11.82 6.20
N ASP A 271 4.02 12.26 7.13
CA ASP A 271 4.40 13.24 8.14
C ASP A 271 4.79 12.52 9.43
N LEU A 272 5.96 12.86 9.96
CA LEU A 272 6.41 12.48 11.30
C LEU A 272 5.99 13.57 12.28
N GLN A 273 5.16 13.24 13.26
CA GLN A 273 4.82 14.11 14.38
C GLN A 273 5.86 13.96 15.49
N ALA A 274 6.30 15.10 16.03
CA ALA A 274 7.13 15.11 17.23
C ALA A 274 6.36 14.59 18.45
N ILE A 275 7.09 14.31 19.53
CA ILE A 275 6.53 14.01 20.84
C ILE A 275 7.24 14.84 21.90
N PRO A 276 6.68 14.99 23.12
CA PRO A 276 7.29 15.65 24.28
C PRO A 276 8.53 14.92 24.85
N GLN A 277 9.45 14.51 23.98
CA GLN A 277 10.67 13.82 24.32
C GLN A 277 11.79 14.31 23.40
N LEU A 278 12.85 14.85 24.00
CA LEU A 278 14.06 15.23 23.26
C LEU A 278 14.76 14.00 22.69
N GLY A 279 15.44 14.17 21.55
CA GLY A 279 16.25 13.12 20.96
C GLY A 279 16.41 13.27 19.46
N THR A 280 16.94 12.24 18.83
CA THR A 280 17.03 12.17 17.37
C THR A 280 16.19 11.00 16.90
N ALA A 281 15.13 11.29 16.15
CA ALA A 281 14.32 10.29 15.48
C ALA A 281 15.08 9.76 14.27
N ARG A 282 15.41 8.47 14.29
CA ARG A 282 16.00 7.75 13.17
C ARG A 282 14.91 7.10 12.35
N LEU A 283 14.76 7.57 11.13
CA LEU A 283 13.82 7.01 10.18
C LEU A 283 14.52 6.00 9.29
N SER A 284 13.90 4.84 9.13
CA SER A 284 14.26 3.81 8.17
C SER A 284 13.11 3.62 7.19
N VAL A 285 13.43 3.61 5.90
CA VAL A 285 12.46 3.41 4.82
C VAL A 285 12.89 2.24 3.96
N GLN A 286 11.95 1.36 3.64
CA GLN A 286 12.17 0.19 2.79
C GLN A 286 11.16 0.14 1.64
N ALA A 287 11.65 -0.17 0.44
CA ALA A 287 10.83 -0.43 -0.74
C ALA A 287 11.45 -1.57 -1.54
N GLY A 288 10.88 -2.78 -1.44
CA GLY A 288 11.49 -3.99 -1.98
C GLY A 288 12.85 -4.25 -1.33
N ASN A 289 13.90 -4.36 -2.14
CA ASN A 289 15.27 -4.55 -1.67
C ASN A 289 16.02 -3.24 -1.40
N ALA A 290 15.47 -2.08 -1.79
CA ALA A 290 16.09 -0.79 -1.50
C ALA A 290 15.71 -0.31 -0.09
N ALA A 291 16.69 0.24 0.63
CA ALA A 291 16.51 0.84 1.94
C ALA A 291 17.29 2.15 2.06
N ALA A 292 16.78 3.08 2.87
CA ALA A 292 17.46 4.34 3.19
C ALA A 292 17.11 4.78 4.61
N THR A 293 17.99 5.58 5.21
CA THR A 293 17.78 6.17 6.53
C THR A 293 17.96 7.68 6.52
N THR A 294 17.24 8.39 7.38
CA THR A 294 17.42 9.82 7.64
C THR A 294 17.16 10.10 9.11
N GLU A 295 17.55 11.27 9.59
CA GLU A 295 17.34 11.69 10.97
C GLU A 295 16.51 12.97 11.04
N VAL A 296 15.70 13.11 12.10
CA VAL A 296 15.01 14.34 12.50
C VAL A 296 15.34 14.61 13.96
N VAL A 297 15.84 15.79 14.29
CA VAL A 297 16.22 16.13 15.68
C VAL A 297 15.01 16.78 16.37
N PHE A 298 14.65 16.24 17.54
CA PHE A 298 13.66 16.82 18.44
C PHE A 298 14.39 17.67 19.48
N GLU A 299 14.29 18.98 19.31
CA GLU A 299 14.95 19.99 20.13
C GLU A 299 13.95 20.57 21.16
N PRO A 300 14.44 21.23 22.23
CA PRO A 300 13.57 21.99 23.12
C PRO A 300 12.69 22.96 22.35
N ASP A 301 11.42 23.07 22.74
CA ASP A 301 10.52 24.11 22.24
C ASP A 301 10.81 25.44 22.92
N MET A 302 10.22 26.53 22.43
CA MET A 302 10.08 27.74 23.25
C MET A 302 9.21 27.41 24.47
N CYS A 303 9.52 28.00 25.62
CA CYS A 303 8.65 27.85 26.78
C CYS A 303 7.27 28.39 26.41
N ALA A 304 6.18 27.78 26.91
CA ALA A 304 4.83 28.12 26.44
C ALA A 304 4.44 29.60 26.63
N ASP A 305 5.21 30.32 27.45
CA ASP A 305 5.08 31.74 27.75
C ASP A 305 5.90 32.66 26.83
N ASP A 306 6.81 32.11 26.02
CA ASP A 306 7.80 32.88 25.22
C ASP A 306 7.54 32.74 23.71
N LEU A 307 6.27 32.71 23.29
CA LEU A 307 5.83 32.59 21.89
C LEU A 307 5.04 33.83 21.45
N GLU A 308 5.56 34.52 20.42
CA GLU A 308 4.97 35.62 19.62
C GLU A 308 3.67 36.26 20.15
N ASP A 309 3.81 37.19 21.11
CA ASP A 309 2.83 38.08 21.77
C ASP A 309 2.50 37.73 23.25
N GLU A 310 3.27 38.34 24.16
CA GLU A 310 2.97 38.68 25.59
C GLU A 310 3.34 37.66 26.71
N PRO A 311 3.33 38.05 28.01
CA PRO A 311 4.49 38.54 28.79
C PRO A 311 4.66 37.70 30.06
N ASN A 312 5.69 36.91 30.23
CA ASN A 312 5.90 36.24 31.52
C ASN A 312 6.53 37.15 32.58
N ASN A 313 6.45 38.47 32.43
CA ASN A 313 7.15 39.43 33.28
C ASN A 313 6.53 39.57 34.67
N VAL A 314 5.30 39.09 34.86
CA VAL A 314 4.65 39.05 36.16
C VAL A 314 3.97 37.70 36.45
N PRO A 315 3.78 37.33 37.74
CA PRO A 315 3.29 35.99 38.08
C PRO A 315 1.91 35.62 37.53
N ASN A 316 1.02 36.60 37.33
CA ASN A 316 -0.34 36.35 36.82
C ASN A 316 -0.38 36.03 35.32
N GLU A 317 0.74 36.18 34.62
CA GLU A 317 0.89 35.87 33.20
C GLU A 317 1.60 34.53 32.98
N ALA A 318 2.22 33.96 34.02
CA ALA A 318 2.86 32.65 33.98
C ALA A 318 1.90 31.53 33.56
N ARG A 319 2.26 30.77 32.52
CA ARG A 319 1.48 29.61 32.08
C ARG A 319 2.08 28.33 32.61
N LEU A 320 1.19 27.34 32.69
CA LEU A 320 1.54 26.01 33.14
C LEU A 320 2.56 25.37 32.20
N GLN A 321 3.75 25.10 32.73
CA GLN A 321 4.75 24.28 32.10
C GLN A 321 4.58 22.82 32.55
N SER A 322 4.49 21.90 31.58
CA SER A 322 4.70 20.48 31.87
C SER A 322 6.19 20.23 32.10
N PRO A 323 6.58 19.22 32.90
CA PRO A 323 7.98 18.81 32.99
C PRO A 323 8.57 18.66 31.58
N ALA A 324 9.55 19.49 31.28
CA ALA A 324 10.03 19.70 29.92
C ALA A 324 11.41 20.36 29.94
N VAL A 325 11.97 20.46 28.75
CA VAL A 325 13.07 21.36 28.48
C VAL A 325 12.55 22.36 27.46
N CYS A 326 12.66 23.64 27.78
CA CYS A 326 12.25 24.71 26.88
C CYS A 326 13.29 25.83 26.84
N ILE A 327 13.17 26.70 25.84
CA ILE A 327 13.98 27.89 25.64
C ILE A 327 13.14 29.11 26.04
N GLY A 328 13.68 29.93 26.93
CA GLY A 328 13.16 31.27 27.24
C GLY A 328 14.08 32.36 26.67
N SER A 329 13.60 33.60 26.62
CA SER A 329 14.27 34.71 25.94
C SER A 329 14.00 36.05 26.60
N PHE A 330 15.08 36.75 26.93
CA PHE A 330 15.06 38.16 27.30
C PHE A 330 15.52 39.07 26.14
N GLU A 331 15.56 38.57 24.90
CA GLU A 331 16.22 39.27 23.79
C GLU A 331 15.61 40.64 23.51
N ASP A 332 14.29 40.78 23.64
CA ASP A 332 13.58 42.03 23.39
C ASP A 332 13.38 42.90 24.65
N GLU A 333 13.94 42.48 25.80
CA GLU A 333 13.69 43.11 27.11
C GLU A 333 14.87 43.95 27.64
N PRO A 334 14.67 45.01 28.43
CA PRO A 334 15.77 45.68 29.14
C PRO A 334 16.35 44.78 30.25
N ALA A 335 17.53 45.13 30.79
CA ALA A 335 18.05 44.44 31.98
C ALA A 335 17.12 44.65 33.20
N GLN A 336 17.17 43.72 34.16
CA GLN A 336 16.36 43.70 35.39
C GLN A 336 14.88 43.35 35.16
N GLU A 337 14.60 42.56 34.14
CA GLU A 337 13.28 42.01 33.88
C GLU A 337 13.16 40.56 34.39
N ASP A 338 11.93 40.09 34.40
CA ASP A 338 11.52 38.82 34.98
C ASP A 338 10.86 37.94 33.94
N ASP A 339 10.98 36.63 34.13
CA ASP A 339 10.20 35.61 33.45
C ASP A 339 9.63 34.65 34.49
N TYR A 340 8.31 34.50 34.53
CA TYR A 340 7.57 33.63 35.45
C TYR A 340 6.96 32.44 34.72
N TYR A 341 7.17 31.25 35.28
CA TYR A 341 6.60 29.99 34.80
C TYR A 341 5.82 29.31 35.92
N LEU A 342 4.68 28.69 35.59
CA LEU A 342 3.83 28.01 36.56
C LEU A 342 4.02 26.49 36.48
N ILE A 343 4.13 25.82 37.62
CA ILE A 343 4.06 24.36 37.74
C ILE A 343 3.10 23.95 38.86
N TYR A 344 2.71 22.67 38.86
CA TYR A 344 1.99 22.07 39.98
C TYR A 344 2.79 20.90 40.55
N LEU A 345 2.85 20.82 41.87
CA LEU A 345 3.47 19.71 42.58
C LEU A 345 2.43 19.00 43.45
N GLU A 346 2.46 17.68 43.44
CA GLU A 346 1.71 16.80 44.33
C GLU A 346 2.52 16.48 45.59
N ALA A 347 1.86 15.99 46.63
CA ALA A 347 2.48 15.60 47.89
C ALA A 347 3.73 14.72 47.70
N ASP A 348 4.83 15.10 48.37
CA ASP A 348 6.12 14.40 48.35
C ASP A 348 6.85 14.39 46.97
N GLN A 349 6.35 15.09 45.94
CA GLN A 349 7.09 15.25 44.68
C GLN A 349 8.28 16.18 44.85
N THR A 350 9.37 15.87 44.14
CA THR A 350 10.57 16.74 44.11
C THR A 350 10.70 17.38 42.75
N VAL A 351 10.71 18.71 42.72
CA VAL A 351 11.08 19.47 41.53
C VAL A 351 12.59 19.71 41.52
N THR A 352 13.22 19.51 40.38
CA THR A 352 14.59 19.94 40.07
C THR A 352 14.52 20.88 38.87
N LEU A 353 15.10 22.07 39.04
CA LEU A 353 15.17 23.11 38.02
C LEU A 353 16.62 23.35 37.67
N ASP A 354 16.94 23.28 36.38
CA ASP A 354 18.24 23.70 35.84
C ASP A 354 18.01 24.86 34.87
N LEU A 355 18.60 26.01 35.16
CA LEU A 355 18.72 27.13 34.24
C LEU A 355 20.11 27.10 33.64
N THR A 356 20.18 26.89 32.34
CA THR A 356 21.44 26.69 31.62
C THR A 356 21.48 27.54 30.36
N ARG A 357 22.62 27.55 29.67
CA ARG A 357 22.85 28.37 28.46
C ARG A 357 22.68 29.87 28.72
N ILE A 358 22.97 30.33 29.94
CA ILE A 358 23.02 31.77 30.22
C ILE A 358 24.08 32.40 29.30
N PRO A 359 23.77 33.49 28.59
CA PRO A 359 24.69 34.08 27.63
C PRO A 359 25.94 34.66 28.30
N ALA A 360 27.09 34.56 27.65
CA ALA A 360 28.31 35.18 28.17
C ALA A 360 28.13 36.70 28.38
N GLY A 361 28.44 37.17 29.59
CA GLY A 361 28.28 38.57 29.99
C GLY A 361 26.89 38.95 30.51
N ALA A 362 25.93 38.03 30.50
CA ALA A 362 24.68 38.13 31.24
C ALA A 362 24.83 37.56 32.68
N ASP A 363 23.82 37.78 33.52
CA ASP A 363 23.69 37.23 34.89
C ASP A 363 22.20 36.99 35.18
N TYR A 364 21.77 35.73 35.22
CA TYR A 364 20.37 35.33 35.36
C TYR A 364 20.16 34.50 36.63
N ASP A 365 19.27 34.94 37.52
CA ASP A 365 18.94 34.28 38.78
C ASP A 365 17.72 33.36 38.65
N LEU A 366 17.67 32.30 39.45
CA LEU A 366 16.53 31.38 39.52
C LEU A 366 15.90 31.39 40.92
N ILE A 367 14.60 31.65 41.02
CA ILE A 367 13.85 31.71 42.28
C ILE A 367 12.57 30.86 42.16
N LEU A 368 12.20 30.19 43.26
CA LEU A 368 10.94 29.45 43.39
C LEU A 368 10.07 30.14 44.46
N TYR A 369 8.80 30.35 44.11
CA TYR A 369 7.75 30.85 45.01
C TYR A 369 6.60 29.86 45.10
N ASP A 370 5.88 29.87 46.22
CA ASP A 370 4.65 29.09 46.40
C ASP A 370 3.41 29.78 45.77
N GLU A 371 2.22 29.19 45.94
CA GLU A 371 0.98 29.70 45.37
C GLU A 371 0.59 31.11 45.85
N THR A 372 1.11 31.53 47.01
CA THR A 372 0.88 32.86 47.59
C THR A 372 1.95 33.88 47.21
N LEU A 373 2.92 33.47 46.39
CA LEU A 373 4.13 34.21 46.04
C LEU A 373 5.09 34.42 47.22
N ASP A 374 4.99 33.58 48.25
CA ASP A 374 5.98 33.54 49.33
C ASP A 374 7.23 32.79 48.85
N PHE A 375 8.39 33.28 49.28
CA PHE A 375 9.69 32.75 48.87
C PHE A 375 9.91 31.32 49.37
N VAL A 376 10.35 30.43 48.47
CA VAL A 376 10.62 29.02 48.78
C VAL A 376 12.12 28.71 48.71
N ALA A 377 12.74 28.93 47.55
CA ALA A 377 14.14 28.59 47.28
C ALA A 377 14.73 29.47 46.17
N PHE A 378 16.07 29.56 46.07
CA PHE A 378 16.75 30.24 44.97
C PHE A 378 18.08 29.58 44.61
N SER A 379 18.60 29.92 43.44
CA SER A 379 20.00 29.84 43.03
C SER A 379 20.37 31.18 42.34
N ARG A 380 21.54 31.73 42.68
CA ARG A 380 22.03 33.05 42.24
C ARG A 380 23.55 33.03 42.09
N ASN A 381 24.04 32.13 41.26
CA ASN A 381 25.41 32.19 40.81
C ASN A 381 25.60 33.46 39.97
N HIS A 382 26.86 33.86 39.79
CA HIS A 382 27.16 35.12 39.10
C HIS A 382 27.56 34.88 37.65
N ASP A 383 27.41 35.92 36.83
CA ASP A 383 27.74 35.91 35.41
C ASP A 383 27.01 34.75 34.66
N GLN A 384 27.67 34.03 33.75
CA GLN A 384 27.03 32.99 32.94
C GLN A 384 27.04 31.58 33.57
N GLU A 385 27.25 31.47 34.88
CA GLU A 385 27.24 30.18 35.57
C GLU A 385 25.81 29.63 35.65
N ASP A 386 25.63 28.32 35.42
CA ASP A 386 24.31 27.69 35.45
C ASP A 386 23.65 27.81 36.85
N GLU A 387 22.33 27.98 36.89
CA GLU A 387 21.55 27.95 38.14
C GLU A 387 20.89 26.59 38.34
N GLN A 388 20.92 26.08 39.57
CA GLN A 388 20.29 24.82 39.90
C GLN A 388 19.62 24.88 41.26
N LEU A 389 18.35 24.46 41.33
CA LEU A 389 17.65 24.28 42.59
C LEU A 389 16.84 22.98 42.60
N SER A 390 16.69 22.42 43.80
CA SER A 390 15.86 21.23 44.04
C SER A 390 15.01 21.44 45.29
N TYR A 391 13.71 21.12 45.18
CA TYR A 391 12.74 21.33 46.25
C TYR A 391 11.71 20.20 46.30
N THR A 392 11.47 19.66 47.49
CA THR A 392 10.43 18.65 47.73
C THR A 392 9.19 19.32 48.29
N HIS A 393 8.06 19.22 47.57
CA HIS A 393 6.78 19.74 48.04
C HIS A 393 6.37 18.97 49.31
N PRO A 394 6.04 19.68 50.41
CA PRO A 394 5.62 19.05 51.65
C PRO A 394 4.37 18.20 51.47
N ARG A 395 4.06 17.36 52.45
CA ARG A 395 2.81 16.59 52.43
C ARG A 395 1.62 17.55 52.43
N GLY A 396 0.72 17.39 51.48
CA GLY A 396 -0.38 18.33 51.31
C GLY A 396 -1.32 17.95 50.16
N GLN A 397 -2.08 18.94 49.71
CA GLN A 397 -2.80 18.84 48.44
C GLN A 397 -1.89 19.30 47.31
N ARG A 398 -2.29 19.05 46.08
CA ARG A 398 -1.64 19.65 44.91
C ARG A 398 -1.62 21.18 45.03
N GLU A 399 -0.44 21.79 44.95
CA GLU A 399 -0.25 23.24 45.05
C GLU A 399 0.46 23.80 43.81
N ALA A 400 0.20 25.08 43.52
CA ALA A 400 0.86 25.84 42.46
C ALA A 400 2.21 26.38 42.96
N TYR A 401 3.20 26.42 42.07
CA TYR A 401 4.48 27.06 42.31
C TYR A 401 4.88 27.91 41.11
N TYR A 402 5.48 29.07 41.39
CA TYR A 402 5.98 29.99 40.38
C TYR A 402 7.51 29.95 40.35
N ILE A 403 8.05 29.60 39.19
CA ILE A 403 9.47 29.72 38.89
C ILE A 403 9.69 31.11 38.34
N ARG A 404 10.55 31.91 38.97
CA ARG A 404 10.98 33.22 38.48
C ARG A 404 12.41 33.10 37.99
N ILE A 405 12.63 33.50 36.76
CA ILE A 405 13.95 33.77 36.21
C ILE A 405 14.11 35.28 36.17
N PHE A 406 15.17 35.80 36.76
CA PHE A 406 15.41 37.24 36.84
C PHE A 406 16.71 37.59 36.13
N MET A 407 16.67 38.49 35.16
CA MET A 407 17.86 38.95 34.46
C MET A 407 18.52 40.10 35.23
N ASP A 408 19.42 39.80 36.18
CA ASP A 408 20.18 40.84 36.90
C ASP A 408 21.04 41.67 35.93
N LYS A 409 21.61 41.02 34.91
CA LYS A 409 22.42 41.66 33.88
C LYS A 409 22.15 41.08 32.50
N LYS A 410 21.92 41.96 31.54
CA LYS A 410 21.75 41.63 30.11
C LYS A 410 23.10 41.55 29.38
N SER A 411 23.27 40.56 28.52
CA SER A 411 24.41 40.49 27.62
C SER A 411 24.29 41.52 26.48
N ALA A 412 25.38 42.23 26.20
CA ALA A 412 25.43 43.26 25.16
C ALA A 412 25.83 42.71 23.76
N THR A 413 26.29 41.46 23.67
CA THR A 413 26.94 40.92 22.46
C THR A 413 26.41 39.57 22.00
N ASN A 414 25.60 38.91 22.82
CA ASN A 414 25.04 37.58 22.55
C ASN A 414 23.52 37.63 22.72
N GLU A 415 22.82 36.77 21.99
CA GLU A 415 21.38 36.53 22.14
C GLU A 415 21.07 36.14 23.59
N ASN A 416 20.07 36.79 24.18
CA ASN A 416 19.72 36.73 25.59
C ASN A 416 18.72 35.61 25.89
N THR A 417 18.90 34.47 25.23
CA THR A 417 18.11 33.25 25.47
C THR A 417 18.71 32.42 26.60
N TYR A 418 17.88 31.57 27.20
CA TYR A 418 18.31 30.57 28.17
C TYR A 418 17.54 29.26 27.98
N ARG A 419 18.02 28.19 28.61
CA ARG A 419 17.34 26.89 28.64
C ARG A 419 16.90 26.59 30.06
N LEU A 420 15.58 26.50 30.25
CA LEU A 420 14.97 26.03 31.49
C LEU A 420 14.63 24.55 31.36
N ARG A 421 15.17 23.73 32.26
CA ARG A 421 14.77 22.32 32.42
C ARG A 421 14.02 22.16 33.72
N ILE A 422 12.82 21.60 33.62
CA ILE A 422 11.93 21.31 34.75
C ILE A 422 11.78 19.79 34.83
N GLN A 423 12.24 19.20 35.93
CA GLN A 423 12.04 17.77 36.23
C GLN A 423 11.23 17.63 37.50
N VAL A 424 10.23 16.76 37.50
CA VAL A 424 9.42 16.44 38.68
C VAL A 424 9.45 14.92 38.85
N ASP A 425 9.99 14.46 39.97
CA ASP A 425 10.15 13.05 40.34
C ASP A 425 9.22 12.63 41.50
#